data_AF-A0A7Z9WQJ0-F1
#
_entry.id   AF-A0A7Z9WQJ0-F1
#
_cell.length_a   1.000
_cell.length_b   1.000
_cell.length_c   1.000
_cell.angle_alpha   90.00
_cell.angle_beta   90.00
_cell.angle_gamma   90.00
#
_symmetry.space_group_name_H-M   'P 1'
#
loop_
_entity.id
_entity.type
_entity.pdbx_description
1 polymer ?
#
loop_
_entity_poly.entity_id
_entity_poly.type
_entity_poly.pdbx_seq_one_letter_code
_entity_poly.pdbx_strand_id
1 'polypeptide(L)'
;MRFLADESCDFAVVRTLQSERYDVLAVSEARPGVEDQYIIELAKQEGRILLTEDKDFGRLVYLAGAPEVGVILLRFPAKARGELCDAVVRLIKQQGEKLCFEALSSSCSPGASE
;
A
#
# COMPACT_ATOMS: atom_id res chain seq x y z
N MET A 1 -10.72 3.48 -1.36
CA MET A 1 -9.33 3.17 -0.94
C MET A 1 -8.43 3.28 -2.15
N ARG A 2 -7.19 3.74 -1.96
CA ARG A 2 -6.18 3.87 -3.01
C ARG A 2 -5.01 2.96 -2.70
N PHE A 3 -4.50 2.26 -3.70
CA PHE A 3 -3.41 1.30 -3.56
C PHE A 3 -2.22 1.71 -4.42
N LEU A 4 -1.02 1.41 -3.92
CA LEU A 4 0.22 1.41 -4.67
C LEU A 4 0.74 -0.03 -4.68
N ALA A 5 0.86 -0.65 -5.84
CA ALA A 5 1.42 -1.99 -5.97
C ALA A 5 2.90 -1.90 -6.32
N ASP A 6 3.75 -2.42 -5.44
CA ASP A 6 5.18 -2.60 -5.67
C ASP A 6 5.44 -3.60 -6.82
N GLU A 7 6.64 -3.60 -7.39
CA GLU A 7 7.04 -4.50 -8.48
C GLU A 7 6.98 -5.99 -8.09
N SER A 8 7.17 -6.29 -6.79
CA SER A 8 7.03 -7.65 -6.28
C SER A 8 5.58 -8.16 -6.25
N CYS A 9 4.59 -7.26 -6.41
CA CYS A 9 3.18 -7.60 -6.31
C CYS A 9 2.70 -8.37 -7.55
N ASP A 10 2.03 -9.51 -7.33
CA ASP A 10 1.41 -10.28 -8.41
C ASP A 10 0.41 -9.41 -9.21
N PHE A 11 0.65 -9.29 -10.51
CA PHE A 11 -0.15 -8.45 -11.39
C PHE A 11 -1.61 -8.88 -11.50
N ALA A 12 -1.93 -10.15 -11.22
CA ALA A 12 -3.31 -10.61 -11.12
C ALA A 12 -4.07 -9.88 -10.00
N VAL A 13 -3.39 -9.56 -8.89
CA VAL A 13 -3.98 -8.77 -7.79
C VAL A 13 -4.29 -7.36 -8.26
N VAL A 14 -3.35 -6.70 -8.95
CA VAL A 14 -3.54 -5.35 -9.52
C VAL A 14 -4.78 -5.31 -10.42
N ARG A 15 -4.86 -6.23 -11.39
CA ARG A 15 -5.99 -6.30 -12.34
C ARG A 15 -7.30 -6.61 -11.63
N THR A 16 -7.29 -7.52 -10.65
CA THR A 16 -8.48 -7.85 -9.87
C THR A 16 -9.00 -6.62 -9.12
N LEU A 17 -8.14 -5.89 -8.41
CA LEU A 17 -8.54 -4.70 -7.67
C LEU A 17 -9.02 -3.56 -8.57
N GLN A 18 -8.40 -3.38 -9.74
CA GLN A 18 -8.89 -2.44 -10.74
C GLN A 18 -10.28 -2.83 -11.25
N SER A 19 -10.54 -4.12 -11.48
CA SER A 19 -11.87 -4.61 -11.90
C SER A 19 -12.95 -4.42 -10.82
N GLU A 20 -12.56 -4.49 -9.55
CA GLU A 20 -13.38 -4.13 -8.38
C GLU A 20 -13.52 -2.60 -8.18
N ARG A 21 -13.02 -1.79 -9.14
CA ARG A 21 -13.10 -0.32 -9.16
C ARG A 21 -12.32 0.39 -8.04
N TYR A 22 -11.30 -0.25 -7.48
CA TYR A 22 -10.33 0.46 -6.65
C TYR A 22 -9.35 1.26 -7.50
N ASP A 23 -8.87 2.38 -6.96
CA ASP A 23 -7.77 3.14 -7.54
C ASP A 23 -6.46 2.41 -7.18
N VAL A 24 -5.79 1.86 -8.19
CA VAL A 24 -4.56 1.09 -8.04
C VAL A 24 -3.52 1.63 -9.01
N LEU A 25 -2.42 2.14 -8.47
CA LEU A 25 -1.22 2.50 -9.21
C LEU A 25 -0.21 1.36 -9.10
N ALA A 26 0.27 0.82 -10.22
CA ALA A 26 1.34 -0.18 -10.22
C ALA A 26 2.68 0.48 -10.54
N VAL A 27 3.68 0.29 -9.67
CA VAL A 27 5.03 0.84 -9.85
C VAL A 27 5.64 0.35 -11.16
N SER A 28 5.44 -0.93 -11.49
CA SER A 28 5.91 -1.55 -12.73
C SER A 28 5.30 -0.94 -14.01
N GLU A 29 4.13 -0.31 -13.93
CA GLU A 29 3.52 0.40 -15.07
C GLU A 29 3.89 1.90 -15.08
N ALA A 30 4.02 2.52 -13.90
CA ALA A 30 4.24 3.95 -13.78
C ALA A 30 5.72 4.35 -13.90
N ARG A 31 6.61 3.61 -13.25
CA ARG A 31 8.05 3.92 -13.19
C ARG A 31 8.86 2.70 -12.73
N PRO A 32 9.28 1.81 -13.66
CA PRO A 32 10.04 0.61 -13.32
C PRO A 32 11.41 0.93 -12.70
N GLY A 33 11.86 0.09 -11.77
CA GLY A 33 13.19 0.13 -11.16
C GLY A 33 13.42 1.31 -10.21
N VAL A 34 12.36 1.88 -9.64
CA VAL A 34 12.48 2.93 -8.61
C VAL A 34 12.91 2.34 -7.28
N GLU A 35 13.61 3.15 -6.49
CA GLU A 35 14.05 2.78 -5.15
C GLU A 35 12.87 2.68 -4.17
N ASP A 36 12.96 1.79 -3.19
CA ASP A 36 11.95 1.59 -2.15
C ASP A 36 11.57 2.89 -1.43
N GLN A 37 12.55 3.77 -1.19
CA GLN A 37 12.32 5.07 -0.57
C GLN A 37 11.33 5.91 -1.37
N TYR A 38 11.44 5.90 -2.71
CA TYR A 38 10.52 6.62 -3.57
C TYR A 38 9.11 6.03 -3.51
N ILE A 39 8.99 4.71 -3.46
CA ILE A 39 7.71 4.00 -3.33
C ILE A 39 7.01 4.40 -2.02
N ILE A 40 7.76 4.45 -0.91
CA ILE A 40 7.24 4.85 0.40
C ILE A 40 6.80 6.32 0.39
N GLU A 41 7.62 7.23 -0.14
CA GLU A 41 7.28 8.65 -0.25
C GLU A 41 6.04 8.87 -1.12
N LEU A 42 5.92 8.16 -2.24
CA LEU A 42 4.74 8.24 -3.11
C LEU A 42 3.48 7.73 -2.40
N ALA A 43 3.58 6.60 -1.70
CA ALA A 43 2.47 6.05 -0.92
C ALA A 43 2.01 7.03 0.16
N LYS A 44 2.96 7.66 0.86
CA LYS A 44 2.70 8.69 1.87
C LYS A 44 2.03 9.93 1.28
N GLN A 45 2.61 10.51 0.24
CA GLN A 45 2.13 11.74 -0.39
C GLN A 45 0.71 11.60 -0.95
N GLU A 46 0.40 10.45 -1.55
CA GLU A 46 -0.90 10.20 -2.16
C GLU A 46 -1.91 9.51 -1.23
N GLY A 47 -1.50 9.17 0.00
CA GLY A 47 -2.34 8.44 0.96
C GLY A 47 -2.77 7.07 0.42
N ARG A 48 -1.82 6.32 -0.16
CA ARG A 48 -2.03 4.98 -0.72
C ARG A 48 -1.57 3.91 0.27
N ILE A 49 -2.28 2.79 0.27
CA ILE A 49 -1.85 1.56 0.94
C ILE A 49 -0.91 0.80 0.00
N LEU A 50 0.27 0.43 0.49
CA LEU A 50 1.25 -0.33 -0.26
C LEU A 50 0.87 -1.83 -0.30
N LEU A 51 0.83 -2.41 -1.50
CA LEU A 51 0.71 -3.84 -1.73
C LEU A 51 2.07 -4.38 -2.17
N THR A 52 2.59 -5.41 -1.49
CA THR A 52 3.92 -5.96 -1.77
C THR A 52 4.02 -7.43 -1.35
N GLU A 53 4.89 -8.20 -2.01
CA GLU A 53 5.31 -9.53 -1.55
C GLU A 53 6.64 -9.48 -0.79
N ASP A 54 7.34 -8.33 -0.81
CA ASP A 54 8.56 -8.11 -0.06
C ASP A 54 8.26 -7.79 1.42
N LYS A 55 8.85 -8.59 2.29
CA LYS A 55 8.67 -8.51 3.74
C LYS A 55 9.36 -7.29 4.36
N ASP A 56 10.33 -6.71 3.66
CA ASP A 56 11.18 -5.68 4.24
C ASP A 56 10.49 -4.30 4.24
N PHE A 57 9.48 -4.06 3.40
CA PHE A 57 8.73 -2.81 3.36
C PHE A 57 8.09 -2.41 4.69
N GLY A 58 7.59 -3.37 5.48
CA GLY A 58 7.04 -3.05 6.81
C GLY A 58 8.10 -2.42 7.74
N ARG A 59 9.35 -2.91 7.66
CA ARG A 59 10.49 -2.33 8.39
C ARG A 59 10.94 -1.03 7.74
N LEU A 60 10.99 -0.94 6.42
CA LEU A 60 11.42 0.26 5.71
C LEU A 60 10.49 1.45 5.98
N VAL A 61 9.17 1.24 5.96
CA VAL A 61 8.17 2.26 6.31
C VAL A 61 8.36 2.76 7.74
N TYR A 62 8.61 1.86 8.69
CA TYR A 62 8.90 2.22 10.08
C TYR A 62 10.17 3.05 10.20
N LEU A 63 11.26 2.64 9.53
CA LEU A 63 12.53 3.35 9.55
C LEU A 63 12.49 4.71 8.82
N ALA A 64 11.64 4.82 7.80
CA ALA A 64 11.40 6.07 7.07
C ALA A 64 10.54 7.08 7.88
N GLY A 65 10.04 6.70 9.07
CA GLY A 65 9.18 7.56 9.87
C GLY A 65 7.85 7.87 9.18
N ALA A 66 7.32 6.89 8.42
CA ALA A 66 6.06 7.01 7.68
C ALA A 66 4.98 6.03 8.19
N PRO A 67 4.68 5.97 9.50
CA PRO A 67 3.73 5.01 10.07
C PRO A 67 2.30 5.11 9.50
N GLU A 68 1.96 6.24 8.87
CA GLU A 68 0.71 6.45 8.13
C GLU A 68 0.60 5.62 6.84
N VAL A 69 1.72 5.13 6.30
CA VAL A 69 1.73 4.25 5.12
C VAL A 69 1.35 2.84 5.55
N GLY A 70 0.09 2.47 5.31
CA GLY A 70 -0.36 1.10 5.49
C GLY A 70 0.32 0.16 4.49
N VAL A 71 0.76 -1.01 4.96
CA VAL A 71 1.37 -2.06 4.12
C VAL A 71 0.53 -3.33 4.23
N ILE A 72 0.13 -3.89 3.09
CA ILE A 72 -0.46 -5.23 2.98
C ILE A 72 0.59 -6.16 2.36
N LEU A 73 1.11 -7.07 3.20
CA LEU A 73 2.07 -8.09 2.79
C LEU A 73 1.33 -9.32 2.22
N LEU A 74 1.51 -9.61 0.94
CA LEU A 74 0.85 -10.69 0.22
C LEU A 74 1.67 -11.98 0.21
N ARG A 75 1.77 -12.65 1.36
CA ARG A 75 2.51 -13.92 1.45
C ARG A 75 1.63 -15.12 1.19
N PHE A 76 1.58 -15.58 -0.06
CA PHE A 76 0.84 -16.78 -0.46
C PHE A 76 1.75 -17.91 -0.94
N PRO A 77 1.64 -19.14 -0.38
CA PRO A 77 2.40 -20.28 -0.87
C PRO A 77 1.90 -20.67 -2.27
N ALA A 78 2.79 -21.21 -3.11
CA ALA A 78 2.48 -21.55 -4.50
C ALA A 78 1.20 -22.39 -4.66
N LYS A 79 0.97 -23.35 -3.75
CA LYS A 79 -0.23 -24.20 -3.74
C LYS A 79 -1.56 -23.47 -3.54
N ALA A 80 -1.55 -22.27 -2.95
CA ALA A 80 -2.73 -21.47 -2.66
C ALA A 80 -2.80 -20.21 -3.53
N ARG A 81 -1.92 -20.09 -4.53
CA ARG A 81 -1.79 -18.87 -5.33
C ARG A 81 -3.02 -18.62 -6.21
N GLY A 82 -3.76 -19.68 -6.57
CA GLY A 82 -5.06 -19.56 -7.24
C GLY A 82 -6.14 -18.88 -6.40
N GLU A 83 -6.00 -18.82 -5.08
CA GLU A 83 -6.95 -18.17 -4.16
C GLU A 83 -6.53 -16.74 -3.78
N LEU A 84 -5.34 -16.30 -4.20
CA LEU A 84 -4.74 -15.02 -3.80
C LEU A 84 -5.68 -13.84 -4.07
N CYS A 85 -6.19 -13.73 -5.30
CA CYS A 85 -7.02 -12.60 -5.72
C CYS A 85 -8.33 -12.53 -4.89
N ASP A 86 -9.01 -13.65 -4.74
CA ASP A 86 -10.24 -13.75 -3.95
C ASP A 86 -10.00 -13.41 -2.48
N ALA A 87 -8.90 -13.90 -1.91
CA ALA A 87 -8.54 -13.63 -0.53
C ALA A 87 -8.25 -12.14 -0.30
N VAL A 88 -7.52 -11.49 -1.21
CA VAL A 88 -7.23 -10.05 -1.14
C VAL A 88 -8.51 -9.22 -1.23
N VAL A 89 -9.40 -9.54 -2.18
CA VAL A 89 -10.69 -8.85 -2.32
C VAL A 89 -11.53 -9.02 -1.06
N ARG A 90 -11.62 -10.24 -0.51
CA ARG A 90 -12.34 -10.51 0.74
C ARG A 90 -11.76 -9.73 1.90
N LEU A 91 -10.44 -9.71 2.05
CA LEU A 91 -9.75 -8.95 3.10
C LEU A 91 -10.11 -7.46 3.04
N ILE A 92 -10.00 -6.85 1.85
CA ILE A 92 -10.28 -5.42 1.66
C ILE A 92 -11.76 -5.11 1.92
N LYS A 93 -12.68 -5.96 1.45
CA LYS A 93 -14.12 -5.77 1.71
C LYS A 93 -14.48 -5.91 3.19
N GLN A 94 -13.84 -6.81 3.93
CA GLN A 94 -14.15 -7.07 5.34
C GLN A 94 -13.45 -6.11 6.31
N GLN A 95 -12.25 -5.65 5.98
CA GLN A 95 -11.41 -4.87 6.89
C GLN A 95 -11.13 -3.46 6.37
N GLY A 96 -11.74 -3.04 5.25
CA GLY A 96 -11.46 -1.75 4.60
C GLY A 96 -11.52 -0.55 5.54
N GLU A 97 -12.49 -0.53 6.47
CA GLU A 97 -12.61 0.54 7.48
C GLU A 97 -11.43 0.57 8.46
N LYS A 98 -10.83 -0.57 8.81
CA LYS A 98 -9.65 -0.65 9.67
C LYS A 98 -8.34 -0.38 8.93
N LEU A 99 -8.36 -0.55 7.60
CA LEU A 99 -7.25 -0.26 6.71
C LEU A 99 -7.18 1.24 6.35
N CYS A 100 -8.29 1.96 6.51
CA CYS A 100 -8.31 3.41 6.46
C CYS A 100 -7.66 3.97 7.73
N PHE A 101 -6.41 4.42 7.61
CA PHE A 101 -5.84 5.31 8.61
C PHE A 101 -6.52 6.67 8.43
N GLU A 102 -7.41 7.06 9.34
CA GLU A 102 -7.80 8.46 9.44
C GLU A 102 -6.53 9.22 9.80
N ALA A 103 -5.99 9.96 8.83
CA ALA A 103 -4.99 10.95 9.10
C ALA A 103 -5.60 11.91 10.13
N LEU A 104 -5.23 11.74 11.40
CA LEU A 104 -5.41 12.77 12.41
C LEU A 104 -4.69 13.98 11.85
N SER A 105 -5.45 14.89 11.25
CA SER A 105 -4.97 16.19 10.82
C SER A 105 -4.58 16.94 12.08
N SER A 106 -3.37 16.70 12.58
CA SER A 106 -2.73 17.60 13.51
C SER A 106 -2.39 18.86 12.72
N SER A 107 -3.32 19.82 12.76
CA SER A 107 -2.98 21.21 12.56
C SER A 107 -2.01 21.62 13.67
N CYS A 108 -0.74 21.25 13.53
CA CYS A 108 0.35 21.88 14.24
C CYS A 108 0.55 23.24 13.58
N SER A 109 -0.15 24.25 14.10
CA SER A 109 0.24 25.64 13.89
C SER A 109 1.59 25.84 14.57
N PRO A 110 2.62 26.33 13.86
CA PRO A 110 3.91 26.62 14.47
C PRO A 110 3.73 27.75 15.48
N GLY A 111 4.17 27.53 16.71
CA GLY A 111 4.27 28.57 17.71
C GLY A 111 5.16 29.69 17.19
N ALA A 112 4.58 30.88 17.03
CA ALA A 112 5.30 32.13 16.92
C ALA A 112 4.76 33.06 18.01
N SER A 113 5.56 33.30 19.03
CA SER A 113 5.67 34.56 19.80
C SER A 113 6.79 34.38 20.82
N GLU A 114 7.97 34.94 20.49
CA GLU A 114 8.92 35.46 21.47
C GLU A 114 8.35 36.68 22.19
#